data_AF-A0A0C9UYA8-F1
#
_entry.id   AF-A0A0C9UYA8-F1
#
_cell.length_a   1.000
_cell.length_b   1.000
_cell.length_c   1.000
_cell.angle_alpha   90.00
_cell.angle_beta   90.00
_cell.angle_gamma   90.00
#
_symmetry.space_group_name_H-M   'P 1'
#
loop_
_entity.id
_entity.type
_entity.pdbx_description
1 polymer ?
#
loop_
_entity_poly.entity_id
_entity_poly.type
_entity_poly.pdbx_seq_one_letter_code
_entity_poly.pdbx_strand_id
1 'polypeptide(L)'
;VGWEASANDVNAGSGACCHELDVWDANSISAAWTRCSGDDCAINSRYSSLCDPDGCDFNSYRQGDKTFYGNSLTVNTSQKVTVVTQFLTDNNSTTGTLSEIRCLYVQKGVVIQNSKDIFPDIAAYDSITDQYCDDQKSLFGDTTSFQDKDGLKAIGGSMARGMVFVMSVWDDHNVNMLWLDSSYPIDADATKPGIDRSSCPTSPGASSEVETNAAFTVTYSNIRYGDIGSSFSDS
;
A
#
# COMPACT_ATOMS: atom_id res chain seq x y z
N VAL A 1 5.19 19.47 23.38
CA VAL A 1 6.29 20.47 23.50
C VAL A 1 7.11 20.35 22.23
N GLY A 2 7.43 21.45 21.53
CA GLY A 2 8.04 21.39 20.19
C GLY A 2 7.04 21.15 19.06
N TRP A 3 5.79 21.62 19.20
CA TRP A 3 4.81 21.56 18.12
C TRP A 3 5.21 22.55 17.01
N GLU A 4 5.44 22.03 15.81
CA GLU A 4 5.59 22.81 14.60
C GLU A 4 4.33 22.66 13.77
N ALA A 5 3.69 23.78 13.43
CA ALA A 5 2.51 23.76 12.58
C ALA A 5 2.92 23.39 11.15
N SER A 6 2.08 22.60 10.48
CA SER A 6 2.29 22.33 9.06
C SER A 6 2.24 23.64 8.25
N ALA A 7 3.11 23.75 7.25
CA ALA A 7 3.16 24.92 6.37
C ALA A 7 1.96 24.98 5.39
N ASN A 8 1.30 23.84 5.16
CA ASN A 8 0.23 23.71 4.16
C ASN A 8 -1.07 23.09 4.70
N ASP A 9 -1.11 22.65 5.96
CA ASP A 9 -2.34 22.25 6.63
C ASP A 9 -2.53 23.05 7.93
N VAL A 10 -3.57 23.88 7.94
CA VAL A 10 -3.89 24.78 9.06
C VAL A 10 -4.29 24.05 10.35
N ASN A 11 -4.59 22.75 10.27
CA ASN A 11 -5.05 21.93 11.38
C ASN A 11 -3.98 20.93 11.88
N ALA A 12 -2.80 20.86 11.26
CA ALA A 12 -1.84 19.78 11.49
C ALA A 12 -0.52 20.22 12.17
N GLY A 13 0.16 19.22 12.71
CA GLY A 13 1.52 19.20 13.24
C GLY A 13 1.93 17.75 13.53
N SER A 14 3.15 17.53 14.02
CA SER A 14 3.79 16.19 14.04
C SER A 14 3.86 15.52 15.42
N GLY A 15 3.66 14.20 15.50
CA GLY A 15 4.06 13.33 16.63
C GLY A 15 3.30 11.99 16.83
N ALA A 16 3.86 10.81 16.45
CA ALA A 16 3.87 9.48 17.11
C ALA A 16 4.46 8.37 16.19
N CYS A 17 4.97 7.24 16.71
CA CYS A 17 5.40 6.07 15.89
C CYS A 17 4.85 4.72 16.36
N CYS A 18 4.53 3.85 15.41
CA CYS A 18 4.25 2.43 15.61
C CYS A 18 4.54 1.63 14.32
N HIS A 19 4.54 0.30 14.42
CA HIS A 19 4.48 -0.54 13.22
C HIS A 19 3.09 -0.42 12.58
N GLU A 20 3.06 -0.34 11.27
CA GLU A 20 1.85 -0.19 10.45
C GLU A 20 1.79 -1.29 9.39
N LEU A 21 0.56 -1.63 9.02
CA LEU A 21 0.23 -2.64 8.01
C LEU A 21 -0.93 -2.08 7.20
N ASP A 22 -0.61 -1.44 6.07
CA ASP A 22 -1.64 -0.93 5.18
C ASP A 22 -2.26 -2.08 4.42
N VAL A 23 -3.44 -2.50 4.85
CA VAL A 23 -4.22 -3.52 4.14
C VAL A 23 -4.74 -2.97 2.82
N TRP A 24 -5.02 -1.67 2.75
CA TRP A 24 -5.66 -1.03 1.60
C TRP A 24 -5.52 0.50 1.59
N ASP A 25 -4.58 1.01 0.77
CA ASP A 25 -4.54 2.42 0.35
C ASP A 25 -4.98 2.50 -1.11
N ALA A 26 -6.13 3.13 -1.37
CA ALA A 26 -6.67 3.15 -2.72
C ALA A 26 -7.59 4.32 -3.01
N ASN A 27 -7.71 4.60 -4.30
CA ASN A 27 -8.82 5.34 -4.88
C ASN A 27 -9.41 4.54 -6.05
N SER A 28 -10.22 5.16 -6.89
CA SER A 28 -10.85 4.47 -8.03
C SER A 28 -9.88 4.08 -9.15
N ILE A 29 -8.63 4.53 -9.09
CA ILE A 29 -7.65 4.42 -10.17
C ILE A 29 -6.47 3.54 -9.74
N SER A 30 -6.01 3.67 -8.49
CA SER A 30 -4.90 2.88 -7.94
C SER A 30 -5.24 2.27 -6.59
N ALA A 31 -4.54 1.19 -6.26
CA ALA A 31 -4.49 0.60 -4.94
C ALA A 31 -3.09 0.08 -4.62
N ALA A 32 -2.71 0.14 -3.35
CA ALA A 32 -1.49 -0.43 -2.80
C ALA A 32 -1.78 -1.05 -1.43
N TRP A 33 -0.93 -1.98 -1.00
CA TRP A 33 -0.84 -2.43 0.39
C TRP A 33 0.61 -2.40 0.86
N THR A 34 0.77 -2.30 2.18
CA THR A 34 1.99 -2.19 3.03
C THR A 34 2.91 -0.98 2.82
N ARG A 35 2.73 0.02 3.69
CA ARG A 35 3.67 1.09 4.05
C ARG A 35 3.69 1.25 5.59
N CYS A 36 4.65 2.03 6.12
CA CYS A 36 4.63 2.46 7.51
C CYS A 36 4.91 3.97 7.64
N SER A 37 4.30 4.62 8.64
CA SER A 37 4.38 6.06 8.91
C SER A 37 4.53 6.39 10.42
N GLY A 38 5.19 7.52 10.74
CA GLY A 38 5.31 8.05 12.11
C GLY A 38 6.45 9.08 12.35
N ASP A 39 6.47 9.75 13.51
CA ASP A 39 7.20 11.01 13.76
C ASP A 39 8.50 10.95 14.61
N ASP A 40 8.88 9.86 15.26
CA ASP A 40 10.32 9.57 15.50
C ASP A 40 10.96 8.92 14.25
N CYS A 41 10.20 8.89 13.14
CA CYS A 41 10.37 7.95 12.04
C CYS A 41 10.68 8.57 10.67
N ALA A 42 11.20 9.81 10.60
CA ALA A 42 11.88 10.38 9.42
C ALA A 42 12.14 11.90 9.50
N ILE A 43 11.72 12.62 10.55
CA ILE A 43 11.59 14.09 10.57
C ILE A 43 12.79 14.83 9.95
N ASN A 44 14.02 14.38 10.26
CA ASN A 44 15.24 14.97 9.71
C ASN A 44 15.95 14.09 8.66
N SER A 45 15.55 12.83 8.52
CA SER A 45 16.15 11.87 7.60
C SER A 45 15.26 10.64 7.44
N ARG A 46 14.75 10.46 6.21
CA ARG A 46 13.78 9.42 5.81
C ARG A 46 14.21 8.01 6.24
N TYR A 47 15.45 7.63 5.95
CA TYR A 47 15.92 6.24 6.09
C TYR A 47 16.73 5.95 7.35
N SER A 48 17.05 6.95 8.18
CA SER A 48 17.79 6.74 9.44
C SER A 48 16.87 6.60 10.66
N SER A 49 15.60 6.30 10.43
CA SER A 49 14.55 6.38 11.43
C SER A 49 14.25 5.00 12.05
N LEU A 50 13.33 4.93 13.01
CA LEU A 50 12.96 3.64 13.62
C LEU A 50 12.09 2.77 12.72
N CYS A 51 11.24 3.37 11.87
CA CYS A 51 10.35 2.66 10.97
C CYS A 51 10.87 2.65 9.53
N ASP A 52 10.27 1.80 8.71
CA ASP A 52 10.46 1.82 7.27
C ASP A 52 9.43 2.77 6.62
N PRO A 53 9.82 3.94 6.09
CA PRO A 53 8.87 4.93 5.57
C PRO A 53 8.28 4.59 4.19
N ASP A 54 8.91 3.64 3.48
CA ASP A 54 8.54 3.27 2.12
C ASP A 54 7.67 2.00 2.10
N GLY A 55 7.95 1.05 2.98
CA GLY A 55 7.31 -0.26 2.97
C GLY A 55 7.83 -1.18 1.87
N CYS A 56 7.25 -2.37 1.80
CA CYS A 56 7.32 -3.25 0.65
C CYS A 56 5.94 -3.25 -0.01
N ASP A 57 5.75 -2.43 -1.03
CA ASP A 57 4.43 -2.18 -1.63
C ASP A 57 4.12 -3.11 -2.80
N PHE A 58 2.86 -3.52 -2.92
CA PHE A 58 2.34 -4.14 -4.14
C PHE A 58 1.20 -3.30 -4.71
N ASN A 59 1.50 -2.55 -5.78
CA ASN A 59 0.52 -1.87 -6.62
C ASN A 59 0.59 -2.50 -8.02
N SER A 60 -0.50 -3.14 -8.47
CA SER A 60 -0.55 -3.86 -9.77
C SER A 60 -0.06 -3.02 -10.95
N TYR A 61 -0.42 -1.73 -11.00
CA TYR A 61 0.01 -0.83 -12.07
C TYR A 61 1.51 -0.56 -11.98
N ARG A 62 2.04 -0.29 -10.78
CA ARG A 62 3.48 -0.09 -10.53
C ARG A 62 4.30 -1.35 -10.84
N GLN A 63 3.71 -2.53 -10.63
CA GLN A 63 4.26 -3.83 -11.01
C GLN A 63 4.11 -4.14 -12.52
N GLY A 64 3.51 -3.21 -13.27
CA GLY A 64 3.45 -3.17 -14.72
C GLY A 64 2.14 -3.69 -15.34
N ASP A 65 1.23 -4.29 -14.56
CA ASP A 65 -0.12 -4.63 -15.03
C ASP A 65 -1.06 -3.42 -14.96
N LYS A 66 -1.05 -2.63 -16.03
CA LYS A 66 -1.86 -1.42 -16.20
C LYS A 66 -3.35 -1.70 -16.46
N THR A 67 -3.74 -2.97 -16.55
CA THR A 67 -5.10 -3.39 -16.91
C THR A 67 -5.83 -4.14 -15.80
N PHE A 68 -5.20 -4.24 -14.63
CA PHE A 68 -5.73 -5.02 -13.52
C PHE A 68 -6.77 -4.26 -12.68
N TYR A 69 -6.43 -3.11 -12.10
CA TYR A 69 -7.28 -2.40 -11.15
C TYR A 69 -7.67 -1.01 -11.67
N GLY A 70 -8.97 -0.72 -11.73
CA GLY A 70 -9.50 0.58 -12.16
C GLY A 70 -10.89 0.51 -12.78
N ASN A 71 -11.41 1.64 -13.26
CA ASN A 71 -12.76 1.67 -13.83
C ASN A 71 -12.82 0.81 -15.10
N SER A 72 -13.73 -0.16 -15.13
CA SER A 72 -13.91 -1.10 -16.24
C SER A 72 -12.70 -2.01 -16.53
N LEU A 73 -11.79 -2.16 -15.56
CA LEU A 73 -10.66 -3.10 -15.62
C LEU A 73 -11.01 -4.45 -14.95
N THR A 74 -10.02 -5.34 -14.82
CA THR A 74 -10.20 -6.71 -14.27
C THR A 74 -10.86 -6.67 -12.89
N VAL A 75 -10.31 -5.87 -11.98
CA VAL A 75 -10.95 -5.40 -10.75
C VAL A 75 -11.60 -4.05 -11.06
N ASN A 76 -12.90 -4.07 -11.29
CA ASN A 76 -13.66 -2.90 -11.73
C ASN A 76 -14.07 -2.02 -10.55
N THR A 77 -13.42 -0.88 -10.40
CA THR A 77 -13.65 0.06 -9.29
C THR A 77 -14.94 0.87 -9.39
N SER A 78 -15.66 0.82 -10.52
CA SER A 78 -17.03 1.37 -10.61
C SER A 78 -18.07 0.55 -9.86
N GLN A 79 -17.66 -0.58 -9.29
CA GLN A 79 -18.49 -1.51 -8.55
C GLN A 79 -17.86 -1.81 -7.20
N LYS A 80 -18.67 -2.26 -6.23
CA LYS A 80 -18.15 -2.73 -4.95
C LYS A 80 -17.13 -3.86 -5.18
N VAL A 81 -15.99 -3.74 -4.52
CA VAL A 81 -14.91 -4.74 -4.51
C VAL A 81 -14.88 -5.37 -3.13
N THR A 82 -14.85 -6.69 -3.06
CA THR A 82 -14.41 -7.39 -1.84
C THR A 82 -12.91 -7.60 -1.96
N VAL A 83 -12.14 -7.11 -1.00
CA VAL A 83 -10.69 -7.30 -0.90
C VAL A 83 -10.43 -8.33 0.19
N VAL A 84 -9.57 -9.31 -0.08
CA VAL A 84 -9.24 -10.38 0.86
C VAL A 84 -7.72 -10.46 0.98
N THR A 85 -7.20 -10.13 2.16
CA THR A 85 -5.78 -10.22 2.47
C THR A 85 -5.54 -11.43 3.37
N GLN A 86 -4.54 -12.25 3.02
CA GLN A 86 -4.16 -13.46 3.73
C GLN A 86 -2.74 -13.33 4.26
N PHE A 87 -2.53 -13.72 5.51
CA PHE A 87 -1.25 -13.64 6.19
C PHE A 87 -0.75 -15.06 6.47
N LEU A 88 0.13 -15.55 5.60
CA LEU A 88 0.62 -16.92 5.65
C LEU A 88 1.88 -16.97 6.52
N THR A 89 2.00 -18.03 7.30
CA THR A 89 3.18 -18.31 8.11
C THR A 89 3.97 -19.49 7.56
N ASP A 90 5.27 -19.49 7.85
CA ASP A 90 6.26 -20.50 7.42
C ASP A 90 5.89 -21.95 7.78
N ASN A 91 5.04 -22.15 8.79
CA ASN A 91 4.63 -23.44 9.31
C ASN A 91 3.12 -23.68 9.26
N ASN A 92 2.36 -22.80 8.59
CA ASN A 92 0.90 -22.85 8.50
C ASN A 92 0.18 -22.90 9.87
N SER A 93 0.75 -22.21 10.87
CA SER A 93 0.22 -22.06 12.22
C SER A 93 0.21 -20.59 12.64
N THR A 94 -0.71 -20.20 13.52
CA THR A 94 -0.80 -18.84 14.08
C THR A 94 0.41 -18.44 14.95
N THR A 95 1.35 -19.37 15.17
CA THR A 95 2.58 -19.17 15.94
C THR A 95 3.85 -19.15 15.07
N GLY A 96 3.71 -19.40 13.76
CA GLY A 96 4.83 -19.32 12.82
C GLY A 96 5.25 -17.89 12.50
N THR A 97 6.36 -17.76 11.79
CA THR A 97 6.83 -16.48 11.28
C THR A 97 6.00 -16.08 10.07
N LEU A 98 5.52 -14.83 10.00
CA LEU A 98 4.88 -14.32 8.78
C LEU A 98 5.86 -14.42 7.62
N SER A 99 5.47 -15.13 6.55
CA SER A 99 6.32 -15.44 5.41
C SER A 99 5.78 -14.91 4.08
N GLU A 100 4.47 -14.69 3.99
CA GLU A 100 3.84 -14.24 2.76
C GLU A 100 2.53 -13.49 3.06
N ILE A 101 2.31 -12.36 2.39
CA ILE A 101 1.03 -11.64 2.37
C ILE A 101 0.44 -11.79 0.97
N ARG A 102 -0.69 -12.48 0.87
CA ARG A 102 -1.44 -12.62 -0.39
C ARG A 102 -2.64 -11.71 -0.39
N CYS A 103 -3.07 -11.33 -1.59
CA CYS A 103 -4.37 -10.73 -1.78
C CYS A 103 -5.14 -11.40 -2.90
N LEU A 104 -6.46 -11.34 -2.80
CA LEU A 104 -7.37 -11.65 -3.87
C LEU A 104 -8.59 -10.73 -3.77
N TYR A 105 -9.33 -10.67 -4.86
CA TYR A 105 -10.54 -9.86 -4.95
C TYR A 105 -11.74 -10.75 -5.24
N VAL A 106 -12.93 -10.30 -4.81
CA VAL A 106 -14.19 -10.90 -5.23
C VAL A 106 -15.11 -9.81 -5.76
N GLN A 107 -15.59 -10.00 -6.99
CA GLN A 107 -16.60 -9.16 -7.61
C GLN A 107 -17.65 -10.03 -8.29
N LYS A 108 -18.93 -9.74 -8.04
CA LYS A 108 -20.07 -10.50 -8.60
C LYS A 108 -19.95 -12.02 -8.37
N GLY A 109 -19.45 -12.42 -7.20
CA GLY A 109 -19.23 -13.82 -6.84
C GLY A 109 -18.08 -14.51 -7.59
N VAL A 110 -17.27 -13.77 -8.35
CA VAL A 110 -16.09 -14.31 -9.05
C VAL A 110 -14.84 -13.94 -8.26
N VAL A 111 -14.06 -14.95 -7.89
CA VAL A 111 -12.73 -14.77 -7.30
C VAL A 111 -11.75 -14.36 -8.40
N ILE A 112 -11.03 -13.26 -8.16
CA ILE A 112 -10.01 -12.70 -9.02
C ILE A 112 -8.69 -12.79 -8.25
N GLN A 113 -7.75 -13.59 -8.75
CA GLN A 113 -6.40 -13.65 -8.19
C GLN A 113 -5.67 -12.32 -8.41
N ASN A 114 -4.71 -12.00 -7.55
CA ASN A 114 -3.89 -10.81 -7.73
C ASN A 114 -3.18 -10.82 -9.10
N SER A 115 -2.84 -9.64 -9.61
CA SER A 115 -1.95 -9.53 -10.77
C SER A 115 -0.57 -10.06 -10.43
N LYS A 116 0.21 -10.32 -11.47
CA LYS A 116 1.65 -10.59 -11.35
C LYS A 116 2.43 -9.36 -11.77
N ASP A 117 3.63 -9.18 -11.24
CA ASP A 117 4.58 -8.30 -11.92
C ASP A 117 4.93 -8.86 -13.30
N ILE A 118 5.32 -7.97 -14.21
CA ILE A 118 5.63 -8.30 -15.61
C ILE A 118 7.07 -8.01 -15.99
N PHE A 119 7.93 -7.69 -15.00
CA PHE A 119 9.30 -7.28 -15.27
C PHE A 119 10.17 -8.50 -15.56
N PRO A 120 10.90 -8.54 -16.69
CA PRO A 120 11.65 -9.72 -17.09
C PRO A 120 12.87 -10.02 -16.21
N ASP A 121 13.32 -9.03 -15.43
CA ASP A 121 14.54 -9.11 -14.62
C ASP A 121 14.30 -9.69 -13.21
N ILE A 122 13.03 -9.90 -12.82
CA ILE A 122 12.64 -10.52 -11.56
C ILE A 122 11.65 -11.68 -11.81
N ALA A 123 11.40 -12.51 -10.80
CA ALA A 123 10.38 -13.56 -10.93
C ALA A 123 8.98 -12.93 -10.95
N ALA A 124 8.00 -13.62 -11.56
CA ALA A 124 6.61 -13.15 -11.60
C ALA A 124 5.87 -13.47 -10.28
N TYR A 125 5.98 -12.56 -9.33
CA TYR A 125 5.33 -12.55 -8.01
C TYR A 125 3.89 -12.03 -8.10
N ASP A 126 2.98 -12.63 -7.32
CA ASP A 126 1.60 -12.17 -7.10
C ASP A 126 1.30 -11.90 -5.62
N SER A 127 2.33 -11.88 -4.78
CA SER A 127 2.23 -11.73 -3.34
C SER A 127 3.49 -11.08 -2.76
N ILE A 128 3.39 -10.59 -1.52
CA ILE A 128 4.54 -10.04 -0.81
C ILE A 128 5.23 -11.16 -0.06
N THR A 129 6.51 -11.35 -0.38
CA THR A 129 7.48 -12.18 0.34
C THR A 129 8.74 -11.35 0.55
N ASP A 130 9.61 -11.72 1.48
CA ASP A 130 10.89 -11.02 1.63
C ASP A 130 11.71 -11.03 0.33
N GLN A 131 11.67 -12.13 -0.44
CA GLN A 131 12.36 -12.20 -1.74
C GLN A 131 11.75 -11.26 -2.80
N TYR A 132 10.41 -11.15 -2.84
CA TYR A 132 9.74 -10.16 -3.70
C TYR A 132 10.20 -8.75 -3.35
N CYS A 133 10.26 -8.41 -2.05
CA CYS A 133 10.68 -7.09 -1.59
C CYS A 133 12.12 -6.78 -2.03
N ASP A 134 13.04 -7.75 -1.92
CA ASP A 134 14.44 -7.58 -2.32
C ASP A 134 14.56 -7.34 -3.83
N ASP A 135 13.91 -8.20 -4.62
CA ASP A 135 13.92 -8.13 -6.07
C ASP A 135 13.29 -6.83 -6.58
N GLN A 136 12.13 -6.44 -6.02
CA GLN A 136 11.40 -5.23 -6.36
C GLN A 136 12.20 -3.96 -6.02
N LYS A 137 12.75 -3.88 -4.81
CA LYS A 137 13.56 -2.71 -4.40
C LYS A 137 14.83 -2.60 -5.24
N SER A 138 15.51 -3.71 -5.51
CA SER A 138 16.69 -3.74 -6.37
C SER A 138 16.38 -3.29 -7.80
N LEU A 139 15.28 -3.79 -8.39
CA LEU A 139 14.87 -3.44 -9.75
C LEU A 139 14.51 -1.94 -9.86
N PHE A 140 13.81 -1.40 -8.87
CA PHE A 140 13.36 0.00 -8.90
C PHE A 140 14.45 0.97 -8.44
N GLY A 141 15.52 0.47 -7.84
CA GLY A 141 16.58 1.30 -7.24
C GLY A 141 16.15 2.00 -5.96
N ASP A 142 15.15 1.46 -5.27
CA ASP A 142 14.63 1.97 -4.00
C ASP A 142 15.51 1.48 -2.82
N THR A 143 15.49 2.21 -1.71
CA THR A 143 16.23 1.80 -0.50
C THR A 143 15.59 0.56 0.14
N THR A 144 16.39 -0.42 0.56
CA THR A 144 15.96 -1.70 1.16
C THR A 144 15.60 -1.58 2.66
N SER A 145 15.02 -0.44 3.05
CA SER A 145 14.71 -0.11 4.45
C SER A 145 13.79 -1.15 5.10
N PHE A 146 12.86 -1.75 4.35
CA PHE A 146 12.01 -2.86 4.82
C PHE A 146 12.83 -4.00 5.43
N GLN A 147 13.89 -4.45 4.74
CA GLN A 147 14.74 -5.52 5.23
C GLN A 147 15.70 -5.11 6.32
N ASP A 148 16.20 -3.87 6.26
CA ASP A 148 17.00 -3.31 7.35
C ASP A 148 16.21 -3.26 8.67
N LYS A 149 14.88 -3.40 8.60
CA LYS A 149 13.92 -3.42 9.71
C LYS A 149 13.27 -4.79 9.95
N ASP A 150 13.97 -5.88 9.60
CA ASP A 150 13.54 -7.28 9.81
C ASP A 150 12.31 -7.71 8.97
N GLY A 151 11.93 -6.95 7.93
CA GLY A 151 10.98 -7.36 6.90
C GLY A 151 9.65 -7.91 7.43
N LEU A 152 9.15 -8.98 6.80
CA LEU A 152 7.88 -9.62 7.20
C LEU A 152 7.92 -10.17 8.63
N LYS A 153 9.09 -10.56 9.13
CA LYS A 153 9.23 -11.03 10.52
C LYS A 153 8.88 -9.93 11.53
N ALA A 154 9.29 -8.68 11.29
CA ALA A 154 8.91 -7.56 12.16
C ALA A 154 7.39 -7.29 12.11
N ILE A 155 6.80 -7.32 10.92
CA ILE A 155 5.36 -7.16 10.73
C ILE A 155 4.59 -8.27 11.46
N GLY A 156 4.98 -9.53 11.28
CA GLY A 156 4.39 -10.67 11.97
C GLY A 156 4.52 -10.56 13.50
N GLY A 157 5.66 -10.08 13.99
CA GLY A 157 5.86 -9.79 15.41
C GLY A 157 4.91 -8.70 15.94
N SER A 158 4.59 -7.68 15.13
CA SER A 158 3.58 -6.66 15.46
C SER A 158 2.17 -7.24 15.50
N MET A 159 1.80 -8.02 14.48
CA MET A 159 0.50 -8.70 14.42
C MET A 159 0.27 -9.61 15.63
N ALA A 160 1.30 -10.34 16.07
CA ALA A 160 1.24 -11.22 17.23
C ALA A 160 0.98 -10.49 18.56
N ARG A 161 1.32 -9.19 18.65
CA ARG A 161 1.01 -8.35 19.82
C ARG A 161 -0.40 -7.76 19.78
N GLY A 162 -1.10 -7.91 18.67
CA GLY A 162 -2.37 -7.25 18.38
C GLY A 162 -2.16 -5.89 17.74
N MET A 163 -2.97 -5.60 16.71
CA MET A 163 -3.00 -4.33 16.00
C MET A 163 -4.40 -3.73 16.06
N VAL A 164 -4.49 -2.40 15.97
CA VAL A 164 -5.77 -1.69 15.87
C VAL A 164 -6.16 -1.59 14.40
N PHE A 165 -7.41 -1.93 14.09
CA PHE A 165 -7.96 -1.72 12.75
C PHE A 165 -8.38 -0.26 12.57
N VAL A 166 -7.92 0.37 11.48
CA VAL A 166 -8.16 1.78 11.17
C VAL A 166 -8.91 1.89 9.83
N MET A 167 -9.83 2.85 9.74
CA MET A 167 -10.47 3.27 8.49
C MET A 167 -10.35 4.79 8.39
N SER A 168 -9.86 5.29 7.26
CA SER A 168 -9.61 6.71 7.03
C SER A 168 -9.94 7.10 5.59
N VAL A 169 -10.10 8.40 5.36
CA VAL A 169 -10.11 9.02 4.03
C VAL A 169 -9.34 10.32 4.17
N TRP A 170 -8.38 10.54 3.30
CA TRP A 170 -7.41 11.62 3.44
C TRP A 170 -6.88 12.05 2.07
N ASP A 171 -6.43 13.29 1.98
CA ASP A 171 -5.59 13.81 0.92
C ASP A 171 -4.16 14.02 1.44
N ASP A 172 -3.20 14.09 0.54
CA ASP A 172 -1.79 14.06 0.90
C ASP A 172 -1.13 15.43 0.68
N HIS A 173 -1.02 16.19 1.77
CA HIS A 173 -0.36 17.49 1.76
C HIS A 173 1.16 17.41 1.54
N ASN A 174 1.80 16.24 1.61
CA ASN A 174 3.24 16.11 1.43
C ASN A 174 3.59 15.95 -0.06
N VAL A 175 2.93 15.02 -0.74
CA VAL A 175 3.26 14.64 -2.12
C VAL A 175 2.03 14.44 -3.02
N ASN A 176 0.88 15.01 -2.65
CA ASN A 176 -0.34 15.08 -3.47
C ASN A 176 -0.83 13.71 -4.00
N MET A 177 -0.62 12.64 -3.23
CA MET A 177 -1.02 11.26 -3.55
C MET A 177 -0.32 10.65 -4.77
N LEU A 178 0.67 11.36 -5.33
CA LEU A 178 1.40 10.96 -6.55
C LEU A 178 2.10 9.60 -6.42
N TRP A 179 2.55 9.26 -5.20
CA TRP A 179 3.17 7.97 -4.89
C TRP A 179 2.21 6.78 -5.00
N LEU A 180 0.90 7.02 -5.02
CA LEU A 180 -0.13 6.00 -5.18
C LEU A 180 -0.68 6.01 -6.61
N ASP A 181 -1.00 7.19 -7.14
CA ASP A 181 -1.83 7.31 -8.34
C ASP A 181 -1.23 8.11 -9.49
N SER A 182 0.09 8.34 -9.53
CA SER A 182 0.73 9.01 -10.67
C SER A 182 2.15 8.48 -10.93
N SER A 183 2.94 9.22 -11.71
CA SER A 183 4.38 9.01 -11.80
C SER A 183 5.08 9.74 -10.65
N TYR A 184 5.89 9.02 -9.89
CA TYR A 184 6.62 9.58 -8.74
C TYR A 184 8.02 8.97 -8.59
N PRO A 185 9.08 9.79 -8.45
CA PRO A 185 9.09 11.27 -8.45
C PRO A 185 8.69 11.91 -9.79
N ILE A 186 8.19 13.15 -9.77
CA ILE A 186 7.60 13.82 -10.96
C ILE A 186 8.63 14.20 -12.05
N ASP A 187 9.91 14.30 -11.68
CA ASP A 187 11.03 14.64 -12.55
C ASP A 187 11.78 13.40 -13.05
N ALA A 188 11.38 12.21 -12.58
CA ALA A 188 11.94 10.95 -13.04
C ALA A 188 11.33 10.52 -14.39
N ASP A 189 12.08 9.70 -15.12
CA ASP A 189 11.63 9.09 -16.37
C ASP A 189 10.58 8.01 -16.08
N ALA A 190 9.32 8.27 -16.44
CA ALA A 190 8.18 7.37 -16.23
C ALA A 190 8.32 6.01 -16.95
N THR A 191 9.27 5.86 -17.89
CA THR A 191 9.54 4.56 -18.53
C THR A 191 10.39 3.63 -17.67
N LYS A 192 11.02 4.14 -16.60
CA LYS A 192 11.79 3.32 -15.66
C LYS A 192 10.87 2.50 -14.75
N PRO A 193 11.21 1.24 -14.46
CA PRO A 193 10.49 0.42 -13.48
C PRO A 193 10.29 1.16 -12.15
N GLY A 194 9.08 1.08 -11.62
CA GLY A 194 8.73 1.64 -10.30
C GLY A 194 8.37 3.12 -10.27
N ILE A 195 8.58 3.89 -11.35
CA ILE A 195 8.24 5.32 -11.41
C ILE A 195 6.77 5.54 -11.70
N ASP A 196 6.24 4.89 -12.75
CA ASP A 196 4.86 5.05 -13.19
C ASP A 196 3.92 4.13 -12.41
N ARG A 197 3.01 4.72 -11.62
CA ARG A 197 2.17 4.00 -10.64
C ARG A 197 0.69 4.06 -10.98
N SER A 198 0.30 4.85 -11.97
CA SER A 198 -1.08 4.94 -12.47
C SER A 198 -1.23 5.84 -13.70
N SER A 199 -2.48 6.13 -14.05
CA SER A 199 -2.87 7.02 -15.14
C SER A 199 -3.16 8.48 -14.74
N CYS A 200 -3.15 8.87 -13.45
CA CYS A 200 -3.38 10.27 -13.10
C CYS A 200 -2.19 11.15 -13.51
N PRO A 201 -2.43 12.41 -13.92
CA PRO A 201 -1.37 13.33 -14.29
C PRO A 201 -0.48 13.70 -13.09
N THR A 202 0.78 14.06 -13.37
CA THR A 202 1.78 14.48 -12.36
C THR A 202 1.54 15.87 -11.79
N SER A 203 0.57 16.61 -12.34
CA SER A 203 0.08 17.88 -11.82
C SER A 203 -1.37 17.72 -11.32
N PRO A 204 -1.62 16.90 -10.28
CA PRO A 204 -2.92 16.88 -9.63
C PRO A 204 -3.19 18.27 -9.05
N GLY A 205 -4.46 18.60 -8.89
CA GLY A 205 -4.80 19.79 -8.11
C GLY A 205 -4.17 19.68 -6.71
N ALA A 206 -3.70 20.80 -6.15
CA ALA A 206 -3.20 20.83 -4.77
C ALA A 206 -4.27 20.25 -3.81
N SER A 207 -3.88 19.79 -2.62
CA SER A 207 -4.84 19.34 -1.58
C SER A 207 -6.02 20.31 -1.42
N SER A 208 -5.76 21.62 -1.40
CA SER A 208 -6.80 22.66 -1.36
C SER A 208 -7.81 22.62 -2.53
N GLU A 209 -7.39 22.18 -3.71
CA GLU A 209 -8.28 21.95 -4.86
C GLU A 209 -9.11 20.67 -4.70
N VAL A 210 -8.56 19.61 -4.09
CA VAL A 210 -9.31 18.39 -3.76
C VAL A 210 -10.38 18.70 -2.72
N GLU A 211 -10.02 19.41 -1.65
CA GLU A 211 -10.90 19.81 -0.56
C GLU A 211 -12.08 20.69 -1.03
N THR A 212 -11.88 21.50 -2.07
CA THR A 212 -12.90 22.45 -2.55
C THR A 212 -13.83 21.88 -3.62
N ASN A 213 -13.40 20.85 -4.37
CA ASN A 213 -14.08 20.45 -5.60
C ASN A 213 -15.01 19.23 -5.50
N ALA A 214 -15.05 18.45 -4.41
CA ALA A 214 -16.06 17.40 -4.30
C ALA A 214 -16.41 16.92 -2.88
N ALA A 215 -17.63 16.40 -2.74
CA ALA A 215 -18.00 15.51 -1.65
C ALA A 215 -17.52 14.09 -1.98
N PHE A 216 -16.28 13.77 -1.60
CA PHE A 216 -15.77 12.39 -1.69
C PHE A 216 -16.29 11.56 -0.51
N THR A 217 -16.68 10.31 -0.79
CA THR A 217 -17.07 9.36 0.26
C THR A 217 -16.50 7.99 -0.05
N VAL A 218 -16.16 7.26 1.00
CA VAL A 218 -15.78 5.85 0.93
C VAL A 218 -16.69 5.05 1.87
N THR A 219 -17.05 3.84 1.46
CA THR A 219 -17.88 2.94 2.28
C THR A 219 -17.14 1.64 2.50
N TYR A 220 -16.71 1.41 3.74
CA TYR A 220 -16.20 0.12 4.20
C TYR A 220 -17.37 -0.71 4.76
N SER A 221 -17.51 -1.97 4.34
CA SER A 221 -18.62 -2.82 4.75
C SER A 221 -18.27 -4.31 4.68
N ASN A 222 -19.04 -5.16 5.35
CA ASN A 222 -18.87 -6.63 5.34
C ASN A 222 -17.46 -7.08 5.75
N ILE A 223 -16.89 -6.44 6.78
CA ILE A 223 -15.59 -6.84 7.35
C ILE A 223 -15.74 -8.24 7.95
N ARG A 224 -14.83 -9.14 7.58
CA ARG A 224 -14.76 -10.52 8.04
C ARG A 224 -13.33 -10.86 8.44
N TYR A 225 -13.18 -11.68 9.46
CA TYR A 225 -11.89 -12.17 9.95
C TYR A 225 -12.02 -13.65 10.31
N GLY A 226 -11.01 -14.45 9.97
CA GLY A 226 -11.01 -15.89 10.23
C GLY A 226 -9.86 -16.59 9.51
N ASP A 227 -9.89 -17.92 9.55
CA ASP A 227 -8.87 -18.77 8.92
C ASP A 227 -8.80 -18.56 7.41
N ILE A 228 -7.64 -18.85 6.82
CA ILE A 228 -7.42 -18.73 5.37
C ILE A 228 -8.49 -19.52 4.60
N GLY A 229 -9.19 -18.84 3.69
CA GLY A 229 -10.28 -19.42 2.90
C GLY A 229 -11.68 -19.28 3.50
N SER A 230 -11.82 -18.80 4.75
CA SER A 230 -13.13 -18.74 5.43
C SER A 230 -13.96 -17.50 5.11
N SER A 231 -13.36 -16.46 4.52
CA SER A 231 -13.97 -15.13 4.46
C SER A 231 -14.64 -14.77 3.13
N PHE A 232 -14.52 -15.59 2.09
CA PHE A 232 -14.93 -15.18 0.73
C PHE A 232 -15.75 -16.18 -0.11
N SER A 233 -15.88 -17.43 0.32
CA SER A 233 -16.60 -18.51 -0.41
C SER A 233 -18.11 -18.30 -0.57
N ASP A 234 -18.70 -17.46 0.29
CA ASP A 234 -20.14 -17.15 0.34
C ASP A 234 -20.45 -15.70 -0.11
N SER A 235 -19.62 -15.11 -0.98
CA SER A 235 -19.71 -13.68 -1.38
C SER A 235 -20.24 -13.45 -2.79
#